data_AF-A0A417P7M9-F1
#
_entry.id   AF-A0A417P7M9-F1
#
_cell.length_a   1.000
_cell.length_b   1.000
_cell.length_c   1.000
_cell.angle_alpha   90.00
_cell.angle_beta   90.00
_cell.angle_gamma   90.00
#
_symmetry.space_group_name_H-M   'P 1'
#
loop_
_entity.id
_entity.type
_entity.pdbx_description
1 polymer ?
#
loop_
_entity_poly.entity_id
_entity_poly.type
_entity_poly.pdbx_seq_one_letter_code
_entity_poly.pdbx_strand_id
1 'polypeptide(L)'
;MRITDEKMIGALVTTGNITKCAEMLGCTRKSIYDRLQKPEFYARLQQQRKDSFALATSKVTNAQEMAVQTLIDIMNSADASDGCRIKASQIILDTCIKTTQQIDVIDQIHELKQMMKMREM
;
A
#
# COMPACT_ATOMS: atom_id res chain seq x y z
N MET A 1 28.66 13.49 -15.73
CA MET A 1 27.36 13.06 -16.28
C MET A 1 26.24 13.79 -15.55
N ARG A 2 25.35 14.49 -16.24
CA ARG A 2 24.26 15.25 -15.59
C ARG A 2 23.15 14.27 -15.15
N ILE A 3 22.81 14.26 -13.86
CA ILE A 3 21.69 13.47 -13.36
C ILE A 3 20.38 14.12 -13.82
N THR A 4 19.60 13.36 -14.57
CA THR A 4 18.25 13.74 -15.00
C THR A 4 17.26 13.66 -13.84
N ASP A 5 16.20 14.46 -13.89
CA ASP A 5 15.15 14.41 -12.87
C ASP A 5 14.53 13.01 -12.77
N GLU A 6 14.31 12.29 -13.87
CA GLU A 6 13.78 10.91 -13.84
C GLU A 6 14.64 9.93 -13.05
N LYS A 7 15.95 9.91 -13.30
CA LYS A 7 16.90 9.08 -12.52
C LYS A 7 16.90 9.43 -11.04
N MET A 8 16.82 10.71 -10.70
CA MET A 8 16.79 11.14 -9.31
C MET A 8 15.48 10.76 -8.62
N ILE A 9 14.35 10.94 -9.29
CA ILE A 9 13.04 10.56 -8.76
C ILE A 9 12.98 9.04 -8.57
N GLY A 10 13.40 8.25 -9.57
CA GLY A 10 13.44 6.79 -9.47
C GLY A 10 14.26 6.32 -8.26
N ALA A 11 15.47 6.84 -8.09
CA ALA A 11 16.31 6.53 -6.94
C ALA A 11 15.68 6.96 -5.60
N LEU A 12 15.01 8.12 -5.54
CA LEU A 12 14.30 8.58 -4.35
C LEU A 12 13.08 7.73 -3.98
N VAL A 13 12.38 7.20 -4.98
CA VAL A 13 11.27 6.24 -4.79
C VAL A 13 11.81 4.91 -4.28
N THR A 14 12.88 4.39 -4.89
CA THR A 14 13.48 3.10 -4.50
C THR A 14 14.11 3.12 -3.11
N THR A 15 14.87 4.18 -2.79
CA THR A 15 15.63 4.23 -1.53
C THR A 15 14.86 4.80 -0.36
N GLY A 16 13.85 5.65 -0.62
CA GLY A 16 13.10 6.39 0.40
C GLY A 16 13.95 7.36 1.24
N ASN A 17 15.24 7.53 0.92
CA ASN A 17 16.21 8.21 1.77
C ASN A 17 17.20 9.02 0.93
N ILE A 18 17.37 10.30 1.27
CA ILE A 18 18.22 11.25 0.53
C ILE A 18 19.69 10.84 0.54
N THR A 19 20.21 10.33 1.65
CA THR A 19 21.61 9.89 1.78
C THR A 19 21.87 8.69 0.87
N LYS A 20 21.03 7.65 0.94
CA LYS A 20 21.15 6.46 0.08
C LYS A 20 20.97 6.80 -1.40
N CYS A 21 20.06 7.73 -1.71
CA CYS A 21 19.88 8.22 -3.08
C CYS A 21 21.14 8.94 -3.59
N ALA A 22 21.79 9.75 -2.76
CA ALA A 22 23.02 10.47 -3.11
C ALA A 22 24.17 9.49 -3.39
N GLU A 23 24.34 8.49 -2.52
CA GLU A 23 25.31 7.40 -2.69
C GLU A 23 25.05 6.62 -3.99
N MET A 24 23.79 6.21 -4.23
CA MET A 24 23.38 5.45 -5.41
C MET A 24 23.63 6.20 -6.72
N LEU A 25 23.43 7.52 -6.74
CA LEU A 25 23.58 8.35 -7.93
C LEU A 25 24.98 8.97 -8.07
N GLY A 26 25.87 8.76 -7.09
CA GLY A 26 27.18 9.40 -7.04
C GLY A 26 27.09 10.93 -7.01
N CYS A 27 26.14 11.49 -6.26
CA CYS A 27 25.94 12.94 -6.15
C CYS A 27 25.93 13.42 -4.70
N THR A 28 25.86 14.74 -4.50
CA THR A 28 25.78 15.31 -3.15
C THR A 28 24.33 15.36 -2.67
N ARG A 29 24.13 15.22 -1.35
CA ARG A 29 22.81 15.46 -0.72
C ARG A 29 22.25 16.84 -1.07
N LYS A 30 23.11 17.86 -1.14
CA LYS A 30 22.73 19.23 -1.52
C LYS A 30 22.07 19.26 -2.90
N SER A 31 22.61 18.57 -3.88
CA SER A 31 22.04 18.50 -5.24
C SER A 31 20.61 17.94 -5.25
N ILE A 32 20.30 17.01 -4.34
CA ILE A 32 18.96 16.44 -4.17
C ILE A 32 18.03 17.45 -3.47
N TYR A 33 18.49 18.11 -2.40
CA TYR A 33 17.72 19.15 -1.72
C TYR A 33 17.36 20.31 -2.67
N ASP A 34 18.32 20.79 -3.45
CA ASP A 34 18.09 21.86 -4.43
C ASP A 34 17.05 21.44 -5.51
N ARG A 35 16.93 20.14 -5.81
CA ARG A 35 15.89 19.59 -6.70
C ARG A 35 14.54 19.49 -6.04
N LEU A 36 14.49 19.07 -4.77
CA LEU A 36 13.25 18.96 -4.00
C LEU A 36 12.56 20.31 -3.77
N GLN A 37 13.30 21.41 -3.80
CA GLN A 37 12.73 22.77 -3.74
C GLN A 37 11.97 23.17 -5.01
N LYS A 38 12.13 22.45 -6.13
CA LYS A 38 11.42 22.74 -7.37
C LYS A 38 10.01 22.10 -7.31
N PRO A 39 8.93 22.90 -7.38
CA PRO A 39 7.57 22.39 -7.23
C PRO A 39 7.22 21.27 -8.23
N GLU A 40 7.63 21.42 -9.49
CA GLU A 40 7.38 20.41 -10.54
C GLU A 40 8.10 19.08 -10.25
N PHE A 41 9.34 19.14 -9.77
CA PHE A 41 10.09 17.95 -9.39
C PHE A 41 9.43 17.24 -8.22
N TYR A 42 9.04 18.00 -7.20
CA TYR A 42 8.37 17.47 -6.03
C TYR A 42 7.02 16.83 -6.38
N ALA A 43 6.22 17.48 -7.23
CA ALA A 43 4.95 16.95 -7.71
C ALA A 43 5.13 15.62 -8.44
N ARG A 44 6.10 15.52 -9.36
CA ARG A 44 6.42 14.28 -10.08
C ARG A 44 6.88 13.17 -9.14
N LEU A 45 7.70 13.49 -8.14
CA LEU A 45 8.12 12.52 -7.12
C LEU A 45 6.95 12.00 -6.31
N GLN A 46 6.03 12.87 -5.89
CA GLN A 46 4.85 12.44 -5.16
C GLN A 46 3.92 11.60 -6.03
N GLN A 47 3.78 11.92 -7.32
CA GLN A 47 3.01 11.11 -8.25
C GLN A 47 3.61 9.71 -8.38
N GLN A 48 4.91 9.58 -8.65
CA GLN A 48 5.53 8.25 -8.74
C GLN A 48 5.44 7.44 -7.44
N ARG A 49 5.50 8.09 -6.28
CA ARG A 49 5.27 7.43 -4.98
C ARG A 49 3.84 6.89 -4.88
N LYS A 50 2.85 7.69 -5.26
CA LYS A 50 1.44 7.27 -5.30
C LYS A 50 1.25 6.10 -6.26
N ASP A 51 1.82 6.17 -7.46
CA ASP A 51 1.70 5.12 -8.47
C ASP A 51 2.35 3.81 -7.98
N SER A 52 3.53 3.90 -7.37
CA SER A 52 4.23 2.75 -6.78
C SER A 52 3.44 2.14 -5.63
N PHE A 53 2.83 2.98 -4.79
CA PHE A 53 1.97 2.54 -3.71
C PHE A 53 0.72 1.85 -4.25
N ALA A 54 0.03 2.45 -5.21
CA ALA A 54 -1.15 1.86 -5.85
C ALA A 54 -0.83 0.50 -6.48
N LEU A 55 0.31 0.37 -7.17
CA LEU A 55 0.78 -0.90 -7.72
C LEU A 55 1.06 -1.94 -6.62
N ALA A 56 1.71 -1.54 -5.54
CA ALA A 56 1.97 -2.44 -4.40
C ALA A 56 0.68 -2.89 -3.72
N THR A 57 -0.25 -1.96 -3.49
CA THR A 57 -1.59 -2.25 -2.95
C THR A 57 -2.33 -3.24 -3.84
N SER A 58 -2.36 -3.00 -5.16
CA SER A 58 -3.01 -3.92 -6.11
C SER A 58 -2.39 -5.32 -6.06
N LYS A 59 -1.07 -5.44 -5.99
CA LYS A 59 -0.40 -6.76 -5.82
C LYS A 59 -0.80 -7.45 -4.53
N VAL A 60 -0.88 -6.72 -3.42
CA VAL A 60 -1.31 -7.27 -2.13
C VAL A 60 -2.77 -7.71 -2.19
N THR A 61 -3.66 -6.89 -2.75
CA THR A 61 -5.09 -7.23 -2.91
C THR A 61 -5.27 -8.49 -3.76
N ASN A 62 -4.56 -8.61 -4.88
CA ASN A 62 -4.61 -9.81 -5.71
C ASN A 62 -4.07 -11.04 -4.96
N ALA A 63 -2.99 -10.89 -4.17
CA ALA A 63 -2.47 -11.98 -3.35
C ALA A 63 -3.44 -12.41 -2.25
N GLN A 64 -4.17 -11.46 -1.66
CA GLN A 64 -5.24 -11.74 -0.70
C GLN A 64 -6.38 -12.53 -1.35
N GLU A 65 -6.82 -12.14 -2.54
CA GLU A 65 -7.84 -12.87 -3.30
C GLU A 65 -7.41 -14.31 -3.58
N MET A 66 -6.18 -14.52 -4.08
CA MET A 66 -5.63 -15.86 -4.29
C MET A 66 -5.55 -16.68 -2.99
N ALA A 67 -5.18 -16.06 -1.87
CA ALA A 67 -5.12 -16.75 -0.58
C ALA A 67 -6.51 -17.19 -0.10
N VAL A 68 -7.52 -16.33 -0.26
CA VAL A 68 -8.92 -16.68 0.04
C VAL A 68 -9.38 -17.83 -0.85
N GLN A 69 -9.10 -17.77 -2.15
CA GLN A 69 -9.44 -18.86 -3.09
C GLN A 69 -8.77 -20.17 -2.69
N THR A 70 -7.49 -20.14 -2.31
CA THR A 70 -6.76 -21.33 -1.85
C THR A 70 -7.43 -21.97 -0.63
N LEU A 71 -7.91 -21.16 0.33
CA LEU A 71 -8.64 -21.68 1.49
C LEU A 71 -9.99 -22.30 1.09
N ILE A 72 -10.71 -21.68 0.15
CA ILE A 72 -11.96 -22.22 -0.42
C ILE A 72 -11.71 -23.56 -1.10
N ASP A 73 -10.62 -23.68 -1.87
CA ASP A 73 -10.27 -24.92 -2.56
C ASP A 73 -9.92 -26.03 -1.56
N ILE A 74 -9.18 -25.72 -0.49
CA ILE A 74 -8.89 -26.68 0.60
C ILE A 74 -10.18 -27.14 1.29
N MET A 75 -11.11 -26.23 1.57
CA MET A 75 -12.39 -26.56 2.19
C MET A 75 -13.23 -27.55 1.36
N ASN A 76 -13.18 -27.41 0.03
CA ASN A 76 -13.96 -28.23 -0.90
C ASN A 76 -13.20 -29.48 -1.40
N SER A 77 -11.92 -29.63 -1.05
CA SER A 77 -11.11 -30.76 -1.48
C SER A 77 -11.47 -32.04 -0.73
N ALA A 78 -11.78 -33.10 -1.48
CA ALA A 78 -11.99 -34.44 -0.94
C ALA A 78 -10.69 -35.08 -0.42
N ASP A 79 -9.53 -34.68 -0.98
CA ASP A 79 -8.21 -35.19 -0.60
C ASP A 79 -7.65 -34.51 0.67
N ALA A 80 -8.23 -33.36 1.07
CA ALA A 80 -7.86 -32.72 2.32
C ALA A 80 -8.36 -33.51 3.53
N SER A 81 -7.59 -33.50 4.63
CA SER A 81 -8.08 -34.03 5.90
C SER A 81 -9.21 -33.17 6.48
N ASP A 82 -10.05 -33.75 7.35
CA ASP A 82 -11.07 -33.00 8.08
C ASP A 82 -10.48 -31.82 8.86
N GLY A 83 -9.31 -32.01 9.49
CA GLY A 83 -8.60 -30.95 10.20
C GLY A 83 -8.19 -29.79 9.29
N CYS A 84 -7.72 -30.09 8.07
CA CYS A 84 -7.37 -29.06 7.08
C CYS A 84 -8.61 -28.27 6.64
N ARG A 85 -9.73 -28.95 6.35
CA ARG A 85 -11.00 -28.29 5.99
C ARG A 85 -11.51 -27.40 7.12
N ILE A 86 -11.55 -27.91 8.35
CA ILE A 86 -11.97 -27.15 9.54
C ILE A 86 -11.08 -25.92 9.72
N LYS A 87 -9.77 -26.07 9.58
CA LYS A 87 -8.84 -24.95 9.76
C LYS A 87 -9.01 -23.89 8.68
N ALA A 88 -9.19 -24.29 7.42
CA ALA A 88 -9.45 -23.35 6.34
C ALA A 88 -10.77 -22.59 6.55
N SER A 89 -11.85 -23.29 6.92
CA SER A 89 -13.13 -22.68 7.28
C SER A 89 -12.99 -21.67 8.43
N GLN A 90 -12.25 -22.03 9.48
CA GLN A 90 -12.01 -21.14 10.62
C GLN A 90 -11.26 -19.86 10.19
N ILE A 91 -10.21 -20.00 9.37
CA ILE A 91 -9.43 -18.83 8.89
C ILE A 91 -10.32 -17.88 8.06
N ILE A 92 -11.20 -18.41 7.21
CA ILE A 92 -12.13 -17.59 6.43
C ILE A 92 -13.12 -16.86 7.35
N LEU A 93 -13.71 -17.56 8.32
CA LEU A 93 -14.65 -16.94 9.28
C LEU A 93 -13.97 -15.85 10.11
N ASP A 94 -12.78 -16.11 10.64
CA ASP A 94 -12.01 -15.12 11.41
C ASP A 94 -11.67 -13.89 10.57
N THR A 95 -11.37 -14.09 9.28
CA THR A 95 -11.11 -13.01 8.33
C THR A 95 -12.38 -12.18 8.09
N CYS A 96 -13.51 -12.84 7.85
CA CYS A 96 -14.81 -12.19 7.63
C CYS A 96 -15.23 -11.33 8.82
N ILE A 97 -15.09 -11.84 10.05
CA ILE A 97 -15.41 -11.09 11.28
C ILE A 97 -14.55 -9.82 11.36
N LYS A 98 -13.24 -9.94 11.16
CA LYS A 98 -12.32 -8.80 11.20
C LYS A 98 -12.64 -7.77 10.12
N THR A 99 -12.92 -8.20 8.89
CA THR A 99 -13.26 -7.29 7.79
C THR A 99 -14.59 -6.58 8.04
N THR A 100 -15.60 -7.28 8.55
CA THR A 100 -16.88 -6.67 8.92
C THR A 100 -16.71 -5.61 10.01
N GLN A 101 -15.94 -5.92 11.06
CA GLN A 101 -15.62 -4.97 12.13
C GLN A 101 -14.88 -3.73 11.60
N GLN A 102 -13.96 -3.91 10.65
CA GLN A 102 -13.24 -2.79 10.05
C GLN A 102 -14.16 -1.88 9.23
N ILE A 103 -15.09 -2.46 8.46
CA ILE A 103 -16.07 -1.71 7.66
C ILE A 103 -16.97 -0.89 8.58
N ASP A 104 -17.53 -1.50 9.63
CA ASP A 104 -18.39 -0.82 10.60
C ASP A 104 -17.67 0.37 11.26
N VAL A 105 -16.40 0.20 11.67
CA VAL A 105 -15.59 1.30 12.22
C VAL A 105 -15.37 2.41 11.20
N ILE A 106 -15.10 2.08 9.93
CA ILE A 106 -14.91 3.07 8.87
C ILE A 106 -16.19 3.87 8.62
N ASP A 107 -17.34 3.19 8.60
CA ASP A 107 -18.65 3.80 8.41
C ASP A 107 -18.99 4.74 9.56
N GLN A 108 -18.79 4.31 10.80
CA GLN A 108 -18.97 5.16 11.99
C GLN A 108 -18.05 6.39 11.98
N ILE A 109 -16.79 6.25 11.53
CA ILE A 109 -15.87 7.38 11.35
C ILE A 109 -16.39 8.34 10.27
N HIS A 110 -16.97 7.82 9.19
CA HIS A 110 -17.53 8.64 8.13
C HIS A 110 -18.73 9.44 8.65
N GLU A 111 -19.67 8.80 9.34
CA GLU A 111 -20.82 9.44 9.97
C GLU A 111 -20.38 10.55 10.94
N LEU A 112 -19.42 10.25 11.81
CA LEU A 112 -18.87 11.23 12.76
C LEU A 112 -18.29 12.45 12.04
N LYS A 113 -17.53 12.24 10.96
CA LYS A 113 -16.97 13.33 10.15
C LYS A 113 -18.07 14.18 9.50
N GLN A 114 -19.19 13.59 9.07
CA GLN A 114 -20.31 14.34 8.51
C GLN A 114 -21.02 15.16 9.59
N MET A 115 -21.28 14.58 10.77
CA MET A 115 -21.89 15.28 11.89
C MET A 115 -21.05 16.49 12.35
N MET A 116 -19.71 16.33 12.39
CA MET A 116 -18.81 17.43 12.74
C MET A 116 -18.88 18.57 11.71
N LYS A 117 -18.88 18.26 10.41
CA LYS A 117 -19.03 19.27 9.35
C LYS A 117 -20.37 20.01 9.44
N MET A 118 -21.46 19.30 9.72
CA MET A 118 -22.78 19.91 9.88
C MET A 118 -22.87 20.84 11.10
N ARG A 119 -22.06 20.61 12.14
CA ARG A 119 -22.03 21.44 13.35
C ARG A 119 -21.20 22.72 13.19
N GLU A 120 -20.27 22.73 12.24
CA GLU A 120 -19.43 23.89 11.90
C GLU A 120 -20.09 24.83 10.87
N MET A 121 -21.23 24.42 10.30
CA MET A 121 -22.10 25.23 9.43
C MET A 121 -23.18 25.95 10.23
#